data_AF-A0A351X1C3-F1
#
_entry.id   AF-A0A351X1C3-F1
#
_cell.length_a   1.000
_cell.length_b   1.000
_cell.length_c   1.000
_cell.angle_alpha   90.00
_cell.angle_beta   90.00
_cell.angle_gamma   90.00
#
_symmetry.space_group_name_H-M   'P 1'
#
loop_
_entity.id
_entity.type
_entity.pdbx_description
1 polymer ?
#
loop_
_entity_poly.entity_id
_entity_poly.type
_entity_poly.pdbx_seq_one_letter_code
_entity_poly.pdbx_strand_id
1 'polypeptide(L)'
;MDPMMVGGGNWVWEAQGAYFGVPLQNFWGWWLTTFTALAIYLILAGGLIKQPVNTTAIPVSWAIYAYAITGISTVWVNFIFDLEGPGMVGLFAMLPWIIAGLVLAKQLEPLPNAN
;
A
#
# COMPACT_ATOMS: atom_id res chain seq x y z
N MET A 1 1.19 -9.09 -0.07
CA MET A 1 1.15 -10.56 -0.23
C MET A 1 1.88 -10.87 -1.50
N ASP A 2 2.86 -11.77 -1.49
CA ASP A 2 3.77 -11.91 -2.62
C ASP A 2 3.66 -13.26 -3.37
N PRO A 3 2.52 -13.54 -4.04
CA PRO A 3 2.41 -14.69 -4.95
C PRO A 3 3.46 -14.71 -6.06
N MET A 4 4.05 -13.56 -6.42
CA MET A 4 5.11 -13.49 -7.42
C MET A 4 6.39 -14.18 -6.92
N MET A 5 6.75 -13.98 -5.66
CA MET A 5 7.88 -14.68 -5.06
C MET A 5 7.62 -16.18 -4.86
N VAL A 6 6.36 -16.58 -4.67
CA VAL A 6 5.98 -18.00 -4.63
C VAL A 6 6.03 -18.62 -6.03
N GLY A 7 5.42 -17.97 -7.02
CA GLY A 7 5.41 -18.42 -8.42
C GLY A 7 6.80 -18.47 -9.04
N GLY A 8 7.70 -17.57 -8.62
CA GLY A 8 9.12 -17.61 -8.99
C GLY A 8 9.96 -18.64 -8.22
N GLY A 9 9.38 -19.41 -7.30
CA GLY A 9 10.08 -20.42 -6.51
C GLY A 9 11.06 -19.86 -5.47
N ASN A 10 11.03 -18.55 -5.22
CA ASN A 10 11.92 -17.91 -4.25
C ASN A 10 11.44 -18.15 -2.82
N TRP A 11 10.11 -18.18 -2.62
CA TRP A 11 9.48 -18.45 -1.34
C TRP A 11 8.72 -19.76 -1.40
N VAL A 12 9.23 -20.76 -0.67
CA VAL A 12 8.70 -22.11 -0.62
C VAL A 12 8.48 -22.49 0.84
N TRP A 13 7.34 -23.11 1.13
CA TRP A 13 6.98 -23.60 2.46
C TRP A 13 6.59 -25.08 2.38
N GLU A 14 6.76 -25.78 3.50
CA GLU A 14 6.33 -27.17 3.64
C GLU A 14 4.81 -27.31 3.49
N ALA A 15 4.05 -26.40 4.11
CA ALA A 15 2.60 -26.32 3.99
C ALA A 15 2.22 -25.11 3.12
N GLN A 16 1.78 -25.41 1.89
CA GLN A 16 1.28 -24.41 0.94
C GLN A 16 -0.05 -23.81 1.46
N GLY A 17 -0.14 -22.48 1.48
CA GLY A 17 -1.38 -21.80 1.85
C GLY A 17 -2.38 -21.70 0.69
N ALA A 18 -3.66 -21.57 1.03
CA ALA A 18 -4.74 -21.50 0.04
C ALA A 18 -4.68 -20.25 -0.86
N TYR A 19 -4.06 -19.17 -0.40
CA TYR A 19 -3.85 -17.98 -1.21
C TYR A 19 -2.53 -18.09 -1.98
N PHE A 20 -2.59 -18.69 -3.17
CA PHE A 20 -1.46 -18.80 -4.10
C PHE A 20 -0.15 -19.29 -3.44
N GLY A 21 -0.28 -20.29 -2.56
CA GLY A 21 0.84 -20.92 -1.84
C GLY A 21 1.31 -20.17 -0.60
N VAL A 22 0.84 -18.94 -0.35
CA VAL A 22 1.24 -18.14 0.81
C VAL A 22 0.49 -18.61 2.08
N PRO A 23 1.20 -19.04 3.15
CA PRO A 23 0.59 -19.46 4.40
C PRO A 23 -0.18 -18.32 5.10
N LEU A 24 -1.32 -18.64 5.73
CA LEU A 24 -2.17 -17.66 6.42
C LEU A 24 -1.41 -16.88 7.52
N GLN A 25 -0.46 -17.53 8.19
CA GLN A 25 0.34 -16.90 9.25
C GLN A 25 1.16 -15.70 8.75
N ASN A 26 1.62 -15.72 7.49
CA ASN A 26 2.38 -14.60 6.92
C ASN A 26 1.55 -13.33 6.81
N PHE A 27 0.26 -13.46 6.52
CA PHE A 27 -0.66 -12.33 6.45
C PHE A 27 -0.73 -11.60 7.80
N TRP A 28 -0.80 -12.38 8.89
CA TRP A 28 -0.80 -11.83 10.23
C TRP A 28 0.54 -11.18 10.59
N GLY A 29 1.65 -11.82 10.19
CA GLY A 29 2.98 -11.27 10.35
C GLY A 29 3.16 -9.93 9.63
N TRP A 30 2.80 -9.85 8.35
CA TRP A 30 2.88 -8.60 7.57
C TRP A 30 1.98 -7.51 8.12
N TRP A 31 0.76 -7.86 8.52
CA TRP A 31 -0.14 -6.91 9.18
C TRP A 31 0.52 -6.35 10.45
N LEU A 32 0.99 -7.22 11.34
CA LEU A 32 1.58 -6.82 12.61
C LEU A 32 2.82 -5.96 12.41
N THR A 33 3.71 -6.32 11.48
CA THR A 33 4.95 -5.55 11.24
C THR A 33 4.65 -4.16 10.66
N THR A 34 3.72 -4.05 9.71
CA THR A 34 3.31 -2.74 9.16
C THR A 34 2.75 -1.83 10.25
N PHE A 35 1.78 -2.31 11.05
CA PHE A 35 1.18 -1.48 12.10
C PHE A 35 2.14 -1.19 13.24
N THR A 36 3.04 -2.12 13.58
CA THR A 36 4.09 -1.87 14.58
C THR A 36 5.06 -0.78 14.10
N ALA A 37 5.52 -0.84 12.84
CA ALA A 37 6.40 0.18 12.27
C ALA A 37 5.72 1.56 12.26
N LEU A 38 4.45 1.63 11.87
CA LEU A 38 3.66 2.87 11.90
C LEU A 38 3.47 3.39 13.33
N ALA A 39 3.15 2.52 14.30
CA ALA A 39 2.98 2.90 15.69
C ALA A 39 4.29 3.46 16.28
N ILE A 40 5.42 2.79 16.03
CA ILE A 40 6.74 3.28 16.44
C ILE A 40 7.02 4.65 15.81
N TYR A 41 6.79 4.80 14.50
CA TYR A 41 6.97 6.08 13.82
C TYR A 41 6.14 7.18 14.47
N LEU A 42 4.85 6.94 14.74
CA LEU A 42 3.95 7.93 15.34
C LEU A 42 4.35 8.30 16.78
N ILE A 43 4.78 7.33 17.59
CA ILE A 43 5.26 7.57 18.96
C ILE A 43 6.52 8.45 18.93
N LEU A 44 7.47 8.12 18.07
CA LEU A 44 8.72 8.87 17.93
C LEU A 44 8.46 10.27 17.34
N ALA A 45 7.65 10.37 16.29
CA ALA A 45 7.32 11.63 15.64
C ALA A 45 6.52 12.55 16.57
N GLY A 46 5.53 12.02 17.28
CA GLY A 46 4.68 12.79 18.21
C GLY A 46 5.39 13.18 19.52
N GLY A 47 6.37 12.40 19.98
CA GLY A 47 7.07 12.62 21.24
C GLY A 47 8.43 13.32 21.15
N LEU A 48 9.20 13.08 20.08
CA LEU A 48 10.61 13.52 19.97
C LEU A 48 10.84 14.61 18.92
N ILE A 49 9.99 14.71 17.90
CA ILE A 49 10.18 15.65 16.80
C ILE A 49 9.03 16.66 16.80
N LYS A 50 9.12 17.70 17.64
CA LYS A 50 8.27 18.90 17.50
C LYS A 50 8.68 19.65 16.23
N GLN A 51 8.18 19.23 15.07
CA GLN A 51 8.42 19.99 13.85
C GLN A 51 7.58 21.28 13.91
N PRO A 52 8.18 22.48 13.74
CA PRO A 52 7.41 23.63 13.36
C PRO A 52 6.80 23.30 11.98
N VAL A 53 5.47 23.34 11.88
CA VAL A 53 4.75 23.12 10.63
C VAL A 53 5.04 24.29 9.70
N ASN A 54 6.21 24.29 9.09
CA ASN A 54 6.55 25.07 7.91
C ASN A 54 6.64 24.07 6.76
N THR A 55 5.50 23.45 6.46
CA THR A 55 5.32 22.66 5.27
C THR A 55 4.92 23.63 4.17
N THR A 56 5.80 23.84 3.19
CA THR A 56 5.29 23.92 1.80
C THR A 56 4.53 22.62 1.59
N ALA A 57 3.22 22.66 1.83
CA ALA A 57 2.41 21.47 2.02
C ALA A 57 2.48 20.60 0.76
N ILE A 58 3.21 19.49 0.84
CA ILE A 58 3.18 18.48 -0.21
C ILE A 58 1.71 18.03 -0.32
N PRO A 59 1.08 18.17 -1.50
CA PRO A 59 -0.32 17.82 -1.65
C PRO A 59 -0.57 16.35 -1.31
N VAL A 60 -1.65 16.06 -0.58
CA VAL A 60 -2.06 14.70 -0.21
C VAL A 60 -2.25 13.81 -1.45
N SER A 61 -2.68 14.41 -2.57
CA SER A 61 -2.79 13.79 -3.89
C SER A 61 -1.49 13.12 -4.35
N TRP A 62 -0.31 13.62 -3.97
CA TRP A 62 0.95 12.99 -4.33
C TRP A 62 1.12 11.61 -3.70
N ALA A 63 0.73 11.45 -2.43
CA ALA A 63 0.76 10.16 -1.77
C ALA A 63 -0.23 9.18 -2.44
N ILE A 64 -1.40 9.68 -2.86
CA ILE A 64 -2.40 8.90 -3.57
C ILE A 64 -1.87 8.44 -4.94
N TYR A 65 -1.22 9.33 -5.70
CA TYR A 65 -0.62 8.97 -7.00
C TYR A 65 0.52 7.98 -6.84
N ALA A 66 1.42 8.18 -5.87
CA ALA A 66 2.50 7.24 -5.59
C ALA A 66 1.96 5.84 -5.25
N TYR A 67 0.92 5.77 -4.41
CA TYR A 67 0.23 4.53 -4.08
C TYR A 67 -0.42 3.88 -5.30
N ALA A 68 -1.17 4.65 -6.09
CA ALA A 68 -1.85 4.15 -7.29
C ALA A 68 -0.88 3.63 -8.36
N ILE A 69 0.19 4.38 -8.64
CA ILE A 69 1.23 3.97 -9.61
C ILE A 69 1.90 2.68 -9.16
N THR A 70 2.28 2.57 -7.88
CA THR A 70 2.92 1.38 -7.32
C THR A 70 1.98 0.17 -7.34
N GLY A 71 0.71 0.39 -7.02
CA GLY A 71 -0.31 -0.66 -7.06
C GLY A 71 -0.57 -1.16 -8.47
N ILE A 72 -0.84 -0.25 -9.41
CA ILE A 72 -1.13 -0.58 -10.80
C ILE A 72 0.08 -1.24 -11.47
N SER A 73 1.30 -0.77 -11.22
CA SER A 73 2.51 -1.40 -11.78
C SER A 73 2.67 -2.82 -11.27
N THR A 74 2.38 -3.08 -10.00
CA THR A 74 2.42 -4.43 -9.42
C THR A 74 1.34 -5.33 -10.01
N VAL A 75 0.11 -4.82 -10.17
CA VAL A 75 -0.99 -5.54 -10.84
C VAL A 75 -0.60 -5.89 -12.27
N TRP A 76 -0.07 -4.92 -13.01
CA TRP A 76 0.38 -5.12 -14.39
C TRP A 76 1.45 -6.20 -14.49
N VAL A 77 2.46 -6.18 -13.61
CA VAL A 77 3.48 -7.22 -13.54
C VAL A 77 2.87 -8.60 -13.27
N ASN A 78 1.90 -8.71 -12.37
CA ASN A 78 1.22 -9.98 -12.13
C ASN A 78 0.57 -10.57 -13.40
N PHE A 79 0.01 -9.74 -14.28
CA PHE A 79 -0.52 -10.21 -15.57
C PHE A 79 0.56 -10.68 -16.55
N ILE A 80 1.76 -10.10 -16.49
CA ILE A 80 2.90 -10.52 -17.33
C ILE A 80 3.39 -11.92 -16.92
N PHE A 81 3.30 -12.26 -15.64
CA PHE A 81 3.82 -13.51 -15.07
C PHE A 81 2.72 -14.58 -14.86
N ASP A 82 1.60 -14.51 -15.58
CA ASP A 82 0.48 -15.45 -15.48
C ASP A 82 -0.11 -15.57 -14.05
N LEU A 83 -0.02 -14.49 -13.27
CA LEU A 83 -0.55 -14.35 -11.91
C LEU A 83 -1.78 -13.43 -11.89
N GLU A 84 -2.71 -13.67 -12.80
CA GLU A 84 -3.92 -12.85 -12.96
C GLU A 84 -4.77 -12.82 -11.68
N GLY A 85 -4.89 -13.96 -10.99
CA GLY A 85 -5.64 -14.09 -9.74
C GLY A 85 -5.15 -13.12 -8.64
N PRO A 86 -3.87 -13.18 -8.24
CA PRO A 86 -3.26 -12.18 -7.36
C PRO A 86 -3.41 -10.75 -7.85
N GLY A 87 -3.25 -10.54 -9.16
CA GLY A 87 -3.41 -9.22 -9.80
C GLY A 87 -4.81 -8.64 -9.57
N MET A 88 -5.86 -9.44 -9.81
CA MET A 88 -7.25 -9.03 -9.59
C MET A 88 -7.56 -8.79 -8.11
N VAL A 89 -7.05 -9.63 -7.21
CA VAL A 89 -7.22 -9.41 -5.76
C VAL A 89 -6.57 -8.08 -5.35
N GLY A 90 -5.35 -7.81 -5.83
CA GLY A 90 -4.67 -6.54 -5.59
C GLY A 90 -5.48 -5.34 -6.11
N LEU A 91 -5.97 -5.43 -7.34
CA LEU A 91 -6.78 -4.38 -7.98
C LEU A 91 -8.04 -4.06 -7.17
N PHE A 92 -8.84 -5.07 -6.83
CA PHE A 92 -10.06 -4.87 -6.06
C PHE A 92 -9.77 -4.40 -4.62
N ALA A 93 -8.68 -4.85 -4.01
CA ALA A 93 -8.29 -4.40 -2.69
C ALA A 93 -7.88 -2.92 -2.68
N MET A 94 -7.18 -2.42 -3.71
CA MET A 94 -6.67 -1.04 -3.75
C MET A 94 -7.69 -0.01 -4.22
N LEU A 95 -8.56 -0.35 -5.17
CA LEU A 95 -9.45 0.60 -5.83
C LEU A 95 -10.33 1.42 -4.86
N PRO A 96 -10.98 0.83 -3.84
CA PRO A 96 -11.78 1.58 -2.88
C PRO A 96 -10.96 2.67 -2.16
N TRP A 97 -9.70 2.38 -1.82
CA TRP A 97 -8.82 3.31 -1.10
C TRP A 97 -8.32 4.43 -2.00
N ILE A 98 -8.01 4.13 -3.26
CA ILE A 98 -7.64 5.17 -4.25
C ILE A 98 -8.81 6.13 -4.44
N ILE A 99 -10.02 5.59 -4.63
CA ILE A 99 -11.24 6.40 -4.82
C ILE A 99 -11.51 7.26 -3.58
N ALA A 100 -11.50 6.66 -2.39
CA ALA A 100 -11.70 7.40 -1.14
C ALA A 100 -10.64 8.50 -0.95
N GLY A 101 -9.37 8.20 -1.22
CA GLY A 101 -8.28 9.17 -1.16
C GLY A 101 -8.49 10.34 -2.10
N LEU A 102 -8.85 10.08 -3.37
CA LEU A 102 -9.11 11.14 -4.35
C LEU A 102 -10.32 12.01 -3.97
N VAL A 103 -11.35 11.42 -3.36
CA VAL A 103 -12.52 12.18 -2.86
C VAL A 103 -12.12 13.09 -1.70
N LEU A 104 -11.34 12.58 -0.74
CA LEU A 104 -10.87 13.38 0.41
C LEU A 104 -9.87 14.45 -0.02
N ALA A 105 -8.96 14.16 -0.95
CA ALA A 105 -7.95 15.13 -1.41
C ALA A 105 -8.60 16.39 -1.98
N LYS A 106 -9.72 16.26 -2.71
CA LYS A 106 -10.51 17.40 -3.22
C LYS A 106 -11.08 18.28 -2.11
N GLN A 107 -11.28 17.74 -0.90
CA GLN A 107 -11.79 18.48 0.26
C GLN A 107 -10.66 19.13 1.07
N LEU A 108 -9.47 18.52 1.07
CA LEU A 108 -8.34 18.91 1.92
C LEU A 108 -7.36 19.86 1.21
N GLU A 109 -7.29 19.80 -0.12
CA GLU A 109 -6.39 20.66 -0.91
C GLU A 109 -7.12 21.96 -1.29
N PRO A 110 -6.52 23.14 -1.06
CA PRO A 110 -7.08 24.39 -1.53
C PRO A 110 -7.18 24.37 -3.06
N LEU A 111 -8.31 24.84 -3.59
CA LEU A 111 -8.54 24.90 -5.03
C LEU A 111 -7.39 25.69 -5.71
N PRO A 112 -6.80 25.17 -6.80
CA PRO A 112 -5.84 25.94 -7.56
C PRO A 112 -6.60 27.12 -8.16
N ASN A 113 -6.31 28.32 -7.65
CA ASN A 113 -6.88 29.63 -8.01
C ASN A 113 -8.14 30.05 -7.23
N ALA A 114 -7.92 30.51 -6.00
CA ALA A 114 -8.72 31.58 -5.41
C ALA A 114 -7.82 32.83 -5.32
N ASN A 115 -7.64 33.49 -6.47
CA ASN A 115 -7.15 34.86 -6.58
C ASN A 115 -8.33 35.73 -7.02
#